data_AF-A0A1S3J9G1-F1
#
_entry.id   AF-A0A1S3J9G1-F1
#
_cell.length_a   1.000
_cell.length_b   1.000
_cell.length_c   1.000
_cell.angle_alpha   90.00
_cell.angle_beta   90.00
_cell.angle_gamma   90.00
#
_symmetry.space_group_name_H-M   'P 1'
#
loop_
_entity.id
_entity.type
_entity.pdbx_description
1 polymer ?
#
loop_
_entity_poly.entity_id
_entity_poly.type
_entity_poly.pdbx_seq_one_letter_code
_entity_poly.pdbx_strand_id
1 'polypeptide(L)'
;MGVIGKVGAALAAIPLPIQGGVLTIGLSFVVSVGISNVTYIDIRSARNMSILGFSLMCGFVVPEWAKQNTDAIKTGVDGLDAVITVFLTTPMFLSGALGFFLDNTIPGTKAERGIGKWHEEVFANAQNPEGYDDPKTKEYEVYSIPYITPYLEKIPCCSNIPFMPSFDSERIKCRNKCKCRRSKMVV
;
A
#
# COMPACT_ATOMS: atom_id res chain seq x y z
N MET A 1 -24.18 -6.41 3.76
CA MET A 1 -24.18 -7.87 3.54
C MET A 1 -25.57 -8.52 3.59
N GLY A 2 -26.68 -7.78 3.43
CA GLY A 2 -28.02 -8.33 3.73
C GLY A 2 -29.12 -8.11 2.69
N VAL A 3 -28.86 -7.57 1.50
CA VAL A 3 -29.95 -7.23 0.55
C VAL A 3 -30.11 -8.27 -0.57
N ILE A 4 -29.08 -9.08 -0.85
CA ILE A 4 -29.13 -10.14 -1.87
C ILE A 4 -28.58 -11.44 -1.27
N GLY A 5 -29.43 -12.18 -0.55
CA GLY A 5 -29.05 -13.40 0.18
C GLY A 5 -28.39 -14.47 -0.69
N LYS A 6 -28.71 -14.52 -1.99
CA LYS A 6 -28.08 -15.45 -2.95
C LYS A 6 -26.60 -15.17 -3.18
N VAL A 7 -26.21 -13.89 -3.21
CA VAL A 7 -24.79 -13.49 -3.35
C VAL A 7 -24.03 -13.80 -2.05
N GLY A 8 -24.67 -13.58 -0.90
CA GLY A 8 -24.11 -13.98 0.40
C GLY A 8 -23.87 -15.49 0.51
N ALA A 9 -24.82 -16.32 0.04
CA ALA A 9 -24.67 -17.77 -0.01
C ALA A 9 -23.53 -18.22 -0.94
N ALA A 10 -23.39 -17.57 -2.10
CA ALA A 10 -22.28 -17.85 -3.03
C ALA A 10 -20.91 -17.50 -2.43
N LEU A 11 -20.80 -16.40 -1.68
CA LEU A 11 -19.58 -16.01 -0.99
C LEU A 11 -19.27 -16.92 0.21
N ALA A 12 -20.29 -17.38 0.93
CA ALA A 12 -20.14 -18.35 2.02
C ALA A 12 -19.72 -19.74 1.54
N ALA A 13 -20.00 -20.08 0.27
CA ALA A 13 -19.59 -21.34 -0.35
C ALA A 13 -18.11 -21.37 -0.78
N ILE A 14 -17.38 -20.26 -0.68
CA ILE A 14 -15.95 -20.21 -1.03
C ILE A 14 -15.14 -21.03 0.00
N PRO A 15 -14.33 -22.01 -0.44
CA PRO A 15 -13.48 -22.80 0.45
C PRO A 15 -12.51 -21.95 1.29
N LEU A 16 -12.29 -22.35 2.55
CA LEU A 16 -11.35 -21.70 3.47
C LEU A 16 -9.93 -21.51 2.89
N PRO A 17 -9.37 -22.44 2.10
CA PRO A 17 -8.05 -22.23 1.48
C PRO A 17 -8.00 -21.03 0.53
N ILE A 18 -9.09 -20.75 -0.20
CA ILE A 18 -9.17 -19.60 -1.12
C ILE A 18 -9.27 -18.30 -0.33
N GLN A 19 -10.04 -18.28 0.76
CA GLN A 19 -10.11 -17.13 1.65
C GLN A 19 -8.75 -16.80 2.25
N GLY A 20 -8.00 -17.81 2.70
CA GLY A 20 -6.63 -17.65 3.19
C GLY A 20 -5.68 -17.10 2.12
N GLY A 21 -5.78 -17.57 0.88
CA GLY A 21 -4.97 -17.08 -0.24
C GLY A 21 -5.24 -15.61 -0.57
N VAL A 22 -6.51 -15.21 -0.66
CA VAL A 22 -6.87 -13.80 -0.94
C VAL A 22 -6.43 -12.89 0.19
N LEU A 23 -6.61 -13.30 1.46
CA LEU A 23 -6.13 -12.55 2.62
C LEU A 23 -4.60 -12.41 2.63
N THR A 24 -3.87 -13.48 2.30
CA THR A 24 -2.40 -13.46 2.25
C THR A 24 -1.88 -12.50 1.18
N ILE A 25 -2.50 -12.47 0.00
CA ILE A 25 -2.14 -11.51 -1.07
C ILE A 25 -2.41 -10.08 -0.60
N GLY A 26 -3.58 -9.82 -0.02
CA GLY A 26 -3.94 -8.50 0.49
C GLY A 26 -2.98 -8.01 1.58
N LEU A 27 -2.66 -8.86 2.56
CA LEU A 27 -1.73 -8.52 3.63
C LEU A 27 -0.30 -8.32 3.10
N SER A 28 0.13 -9.13 2.14
CA SER A 28 1.44 -8.98 1.48
C SER A 28 1.55 -7.66 0.72
N PHE A 29 0.47 -7.22 0.07
CA PHE A 29 0.43 -5.93 -0.60
C PHE A 29 0.58 -4.76 0.39
N VAL A 30 -0.12 -4.81 1.53
CA VAL A 30 0.01 -3.80 2.59
C VAL A 30 1.45 -3.75 3.12
N VAL A 31 2.08 -4.91 3.35
CA VAL A 31 3.49 -4.99 3.79
C VAL A 31 4.42 -4.43 2.72
N SER A 32 4.21 -4.75 1.44
CA SER A 32 5.02 -4.24 0.32
C SER A 32 5.01 -2.71 0.25
N VAL A 33 3.82 -2.09 0.32
CA VAL A 33 3.68 -0.62 0.37
C VAL A 33 4.37 -0.04 1.61
N GLY A 34 4.30 -0.71 2.75
CA GLY A 34 5.03 -0.32 3.96
C GLY A 34 6.55 -0.36 3.79
N ILE A 35 7.09 -1.43 3.19
CA ILE A 35 8.53 -1.59 2.92
C ILE A 35 9.01 -0.52 1.93
N SER A 36 8.20 -0.17 0.92
CA SER A 36 8.51 0.92 -0.01
C SER A 36 8.86 2.22 0.73
N ASN A 37 8.11 2.54 1.78
CA ASN A 37 8.36 3.73 2.59
C ASN A 37 9.62 3.59 3.49
N VAL A 38 9.97 2.37 3.90
CA VAL A 38 11.21 2.10 4.66
C VAL A 38 12.46 2.29 3.79
N THR A 39 12.35 2.28 2.46
CA THR A 39 13.53 2.53 1.61
C THR A 39 14.03 3.99 1.68
N TYR A 40 13.21 4.92 2.17
CA TYR A 40 13.59 6.33 2.35
C TYR A 40 14.58 6.55 3.49
N ILE A 41 14.54 5.70 4.52
CA ILE A 41 15.45 5.76 5.67
C ILE A 41 16.81 5.14 5.35
N ASP A 42 17.85 5.60 6.04
CA ASP A 42 19.19 5.03 5.85
C ASP A 42 19.31 3.66 6.54
N ILE A 43 19.10 2.58 5.77
CA ILE A 43 19.23 1.19 6.23
C ILE A 43 20.68 0.75 6.47
N ARG A 44 21.68 1.58 6.14
CA ARG A 44 23.09 1.30 6.46
C ARG A 44 23.45 1.67 7.90
N SER A 45 22.64 2.53 8.52
CA SER A 45 22.80 2.89 9.93
C SER A 45 22.34 1.74 10.82
N ALA A 46 23.24 1.25 11.68
CA ALA A 46 22.94 0.19 12.64
C ALA A 46 21.78 0.56 13.57
N ARG A 47 21.62 1.86 13.89
CA ARG A 47 20.49 2.39 14.66
C ARG A 47 19.17 2.02 13.98
N ASN A 48 18.97 2.46 12.75
CA ASN A 48 17.71 2.29 12.04
C ASN A 48 17.38 0.81 11.79
N MET A 49 18.37 0.01 11.35
CA MET A 49 18.16 -1.41 11.10
C MET A 49 17.81 -2.18 12.39
N SER A 50 18.41 -1.80 13.53
CA SER A 50 18.09 -2.40 14.83
C SER A 50 16.67 -2.05 15.30
N ILE A 51 16.24 -0.80 15.14
CA ILE A 51 14.89 -0.36 15.50
C ILE A 51 13.85 -1.11 14.67
N LEU A 52 14.02 -1.15 13.34
CA LEU A 52 13.12 -1.84 12.43
C LEU A 52 13.04 -3.34 12.72
N GLY A 53 14.20 -3.99 12.88
CA GLY A 53 14.25 -5.44 13.11
C GLY A 53 13.66 -5.82 14.48
N PHE A 54 14.01 -5.09 15.53
CA PHE A 54 13.54 -5.36 16.88
C PHE A 54 12.02 -5.11 17.01
N SER A 55 11.52 -3.97 16.52
CA SER A 55 10.09 -3.64 16.62
C SER A 55 9.22 -4.67 15.88
N LEU A 56 9.68 -5.14 14.71
CA LEU A 56 8.98 -6.10 13.89
C LEU A 56 8.97 -7.51 14.51
N MET A 57 10.10 -7.94 15.09
CA MET A 57 10.16 -9.20 15.85
C MET A 57 9.28 -9.16 17.11
N CYS A 58 9.32 -8.07 17.88
CA CYS A 58 8.43 -7.92 19.03
C CYS A 58 6.95 -7.89 18.61
N GLY A 59 6.63 -7.32 17.45
CA GLY A 59 5.29 -7.37 16.86
C GLY A 59 4.77 -8.78 16.59
N PHE A 60 5.62 -9.80 16.49
CA PHE A 60 5.19 -11.21 16.38
C PHE A 60 5.27 -11.96 17.72
N VAL A 61 6.35 -11.77 18.47
CA VAL A 61 6.63 -12.53 19.70
C VAL A 61 5.69 -12.11 20.84
N VAL A 62 5.49 -10.81 21.04
CA VAL A 62 4.73 -10.28 22.19
C VAL A 62 3.24 -10.62 22.10
N PRO A 63 2.56 -10.47 20.94
CA PRO A 63 1.16 -10.90 20.83
C PRO A 63 0.95 -12.37 21.07
N GLU A 64 1.89 -13.22 20.63
CA GLU A 64 1.78 -14.66 20.84
C GLU A 64 1.97 -15.03 22.31
N TRP A 65 2.95 -14.42 22.98
CA TRP A 65 3.11 -14.56 24.42
C TRP A 65 1.86 -14.08 25.18
N ALA A 66 1.28 -12.94 24.80
CA ALA A 66 0.10 -12.37 25.45
C ALA A 66 -1.14 -13.25 25.30
N LYS A 67 -1.32 -13.91 24.14
CA LYS A 67 -2.41 -14.88 23.93
C LYS A 67 -2.30 -16.13 24.81
N GLN A 68 -1.07 -16.56 25.09
CA GLN A 68 -0.81 -17.74 25.93
C GLN A 68 -0.86 -17.41 27.43
N ASN A 69 -0.71 -16.13 27.80
CA ASN A 69 -0.60 -15.67 29.17
C ASN A 69 -1.69 -14.64 29.52
N THR A 70 -2.95 -14.93 29.21
CA THR A 70 -4.08 -14.05 29.48
C THR A 70 -4.27 -13.73 30.97
N ASP A 71 -3.83 -14.62 31.86
CA ASP A 71 -3.92 -14.43 33.32
C ASP A 71 -2.79 -13.58 33.91
N ALA A 72 -1.80 -13.17 33.11
CA ALA A 72 -0.65 -12.42 33.59
C ALA A 72 -0.96 -10.93 33.84
N ILE A 73 -1.97 -10.37 33.18
CA ILE A 73 -2.35 -8.97 33.29
C ILE A 73 -3.49 -8.87 34.31
N LYS A 74 -3.15 -8.57 35.55
CA LYS A 74 -4.11 -8.36 36.65
C LYS A 74 -3.81 -7.03 37.34
N THR A 75 -4.35 -5.94 36.78
CA THR A 75 -4.23 -4.61 37.38
C THR A 75 -5.30 -4.36 38.46
N GLY A 76 -6.29 -5.26 38.58
CA GLY A 76 -7.38 -5.18 39.55
C GLY A 76 -8.60 -4.41 39.04
N VAL A 77 -8.57 -3.95 37.78
CA VAL A 77 -9.69 -3.30 37.09
C VAL A 77 -9.94 -4.02 35.77
N ASP A 78 -11.04 -4.76 35.67
CA ASP A 78 -11.35 -5.62 34.52
C ASP A 78 -11.33 -4.87 33.18
N GLY A 79 -11.82 -3.62 33.17
CA GLY A 79 -11.82 -2.78 31.97
C GLY A 79 -10.43 -2.38 31.49
N LEU A 80 -9.49 -2.16 32.41
CA LEU A 80 -8.12 -1.78 32.08
C LEU A 80 -7.34 -3.00 31.56
N ASP A 81 -7.55 -4.17 32.19
CA ASP A 81 -6.93 -5.43 31.78
C ASP A 81 -7.35 -5.81 30.35
N ALA A 82 -8.62 -5.60 29.99
CA ALA A 82 -9.10 -5.82 28.63
C ALA A 82 -8.42 -4.88 27.61
N VAL A 83 -8.31 -3.59 27.91
CA VAL A 83 -7.68 -2.60 27.02
C VAL A 83 -6.21 -2.93 26.81
N ILE A 84 -5.49 -3.22 27.90
CA ILE A 84 -4.08 -3.60 27.85
C ILE A 84 -3.89 -4.88 27.03
N THR A 85 -4.76 -5.88 27.23
CA THR A 85 -4.73 -7.13 26.47
C THR A 85 -4.96 -6.90 24.98
N VAL A 86 -5.90 -6.04 24.58
CA VAL A 86 -6.14 -5.71 23.16
C VAL A 86 -4.91 -5.04 22.54
N PHE A 87 -4.27 -4.09 23.23
CA PHE A 87 -3.04 -3.48 22.72
C PHE A 87 -1.90 -4.49 22.60
N LEU A 88 -1.71 -5.35 23.60
CA LEU A 88 -0.67 -6.38 23.60
C LEU A 88 -0.91 -7.50 22.59
N THR A 89 -2.16 -7.77 22.21
CA THR A 89 -2.49 -8.83 21.23
C THR A 89 -2.60 -8.32 19.80
N THR A 90 -2.46 -7.01 19.56
CA THR A 90 -2.54 -6.39 18.23
C THR A 90 -1.13 -6.18 17.64
N PRO A 91 -0.67 -7.05 16.71
CA PRO A 91 0.70 -7.01 16.18
C PRO A 91 1.09 -5.69 15.51
N MET A 92 0.15 -5.13 14.72
CA MET A 92 0.35 -3.90 13.96
C MET A 92 0.57 -2.69 14.88
N PHE A 93 -0.19 -2.63 15.98
CA PHE A 93 -0.06 -1.57 16.96
C PHE A 93 1.27 -1.70 17.73
N LEU A 94 1.58 -2.90 18.25
CA LEU A 94 2.80 -3.10 19.02
C LEU A 94 4.07 -2.81 18.23
N SER A 95 4.17 -3.31 16.99
CA SER A 95 5.32 -3.05 16.12
C SER A 95 5.50 -1.56 15.87
N GLY A 96 4.42 -0.85 15.54
CA GLY A 96 4.45 0.60 15.30
C GLY A 96 4.76 1.41 16.56
N ALA A 97 4.13 1.09 17.69
CA ALA A 97 4.33 1.78 18.96
C ALA A 97 5.76 1.60 19.49
N LEU A 98 6.30 0.38 19.43
CA LEU A 98 7.69 0.10 19.81
C LEU A 98 8.67 0.77 18.85
N GLY A 99 8.43 0.71 17.54
CA GLY A 99 9.27 1.40 16.55
C GLY A 99 9.30 2.91 16.78
N PHE A 100 8.14 3.52 17.04
CA PHE A 100 8.04 4.94 17.38
C PHE A 100 8.76 5.27 18.68
N PHE A 101 8.54 4.47 19.74
CA PHE A 101 9.20 4.68 21.02
C PHE A 101 10.72 4.62 20.90
N LEU A 102 11.25 3.63 20.18
CA LEU A 102 12.68 3.45 19.97
C LEU A 102 13.30 4.53 19.06
N ASP A 103 12.59 4.97 18.02
CA ASP A 103 13.06 6.06 17.15
C ASP A 103 13.14 7.41 17.87
N ASN A 104 12.29 7.64 18.88
CA ASN A 104 12.37 8.84 19.72
C ASN A 104 13.40 8.73 20.84
N THR A 105 13.63 7.53 21.37
CA THR A 105 14.55 7.31 22.50
C THR A 105 16.01 7.32 22.05
N ILE A 106 16.32 6.79 20.87
CA ILE A 106 17.69 6.70 20.37
C ILE A 106 18.03 7.94 19.54
N PRO A 107 19.10 8.68 19.87
CA PRO A 107 19.46 9.91 19.15
C PRO A 107 19.80 9.62 17.68
N GLY A 108 19.36 10.50 16.79
CA GLY A 108 19.58 10.35 15.36
C GLY A 108 19.44 11.63 14.55
N THR A 109 20.03 11.63 13.35
CA THR A 109 19.97 12.78 12.44
C THR A 109 18.74 12.73 11.54
N LYS A 110 18.27 13.90 11.10
CA LYS A 110 17.13 14.02 10.17
C LYS A 110 17.38 13.35 8.82
N ALA A 111 18.64 13.31 8.39
CA ALA A 111 19.06 12.66 7.15
C ALA A 111 18.90 11.14 7.25
N GLU A 112 19.34 10.53 8.35
CA GLU A 112 19.18 9.08 8.57
C GLU A 112 17.71 8.67 8.72
N ARG A 113 16.84 9.58 9.19
CA ARG A 113 15.37 9.39 9.23
C ARG A 113 14.68 9.54 7.87
N GLY A 114 15.41 9.83 6.78
CA GLY A 114 14.86 9.84 5.42
C GLY A 114 13.97 11.05 5.08
N ILE A 115 13.85 12.02 6.00
CA ILE A 115 12.93 13.16 5.86
C ILE A 115 13.29 14.02 4.63
N GLY A 116 14.59 14.17 4.35
CA GLY A 116 15.09 14.95 3.22
C GLY A 116 14.73 14.31 1.87
N LYS A 117 15.08 13.03 1.68
CA LYS A 117 14.76 12.29 0.44
C LYS A 117 13.26 12.22 0.18
N TRP A 118 12.48 11.97 1.23
CA TRP A 118 11.02 11.94 1.13
C TRP A 118 10.45 13.30 0.74
N HIS A 119 10.95 14.40 1.33
CA HIS A 119 10.55 15.75 0.91
C HIS A 119 10.88 15.97 -0.57
N GLU A 120 12.13 15.76 -0.98
CA GLU A 120 12.56 16.00 -2.37
C GLU A 120 11.70 15.27 -3.39
N GLU A 121 11.40 13.99 -3.18
CA GLU A 121 10.52 13.23 -4.07
C GLU A 121 9.08 13.74 -4.06
N VAL A 122 8.50 14.00 -2.89
CA VAL A 122 7.10 14.47 -2.80
C VAL A 122 6.94 15.86 -3.41
N PHE A 123 7.86 16.78 -3.14
CA PHE A 123 7.83 18.13 -3.69
C PHE A 123 8.18 18.16 -5.19
N ALA A 124 9.12 17.33 -5.65
CA ALA A 124 9.39 17.19 -7.08
C ALA A 124 8.16 16.68 -7.86
N ASN A 125 7.44 15.70 -7.32
CA ASN A 125 6.19 15.21 -7.90
C ASN A 125 5.06 16.27 -7.86
N ALA A 126 5.03 17.12 -6.84
CA ALA A 126 4.01 18.16 -6.70
C ALA A 126 4.24 19.37 -7.64
N GLN A 127 5.50 19.75 -7.87
CA GLN A 127 5.85 20.91 -8.70
C GLN A 127 5.72 20.62 -10.21
N ASN A 128 5.85 19.35 -10.62
CA ASN A 128 5.82 18.91 -12.02
C ASN A 128 4.80 17.77 -12.22
N PRO A 129 3.48 18.05 -12.25
CA PRO A 129 2.49 17.04 -12.63
C PRO A 129 2.59 16.62 -14.11
N GLU A 130 3.26 17.41 -14.96
CA GLU A 130 3.50 17.13 -16.38
C GLU A 130 5.00 16.95 -16.74
N GLY A 131 5.91 17.16 -15.78
CA GLY A 131 7.37 17.12 -15.96
C GLY A 131 8.02 15.94 -15.22
N TYR A 132 7.31 14.83 -15.11
CA TYR A 132 7.93 13.54 -14.86
C TYR A 132 8.70 13.18 -16.14
N ASP A 133 10.01 12.92 -16.04
CA ASP A 133 10.82 12.30 -17.11
C ASP A 133 10.10 11.06 -17.65
N ASP A 134 9.39 11.21 -18.78
CA ASP A 134 8.27 10.37 -19.23
C ASP A 134 8.23 8.93 -18.62
N PRO A 135 7.40 8.68 -17.58
CA PRO A 135 7.28 7.36 -16.94
C PRO A 135 6.75 6.32 -17.88
N LYS A 136 6.14 6.76 -18.99
CA LYS A 136 5.48 5.88 -19.93
C LYS A 136 6.44 4.76 -20.29
N THR A 137 7.72 5.06 -20.56
CA THR A 137 8.73 4.06 -20.96
C THR A 137 8.97 2.91 -19.98
N LYS A 138 9.05 3.17 -18.66
CA LYS A 138 9.39 2.11 -17.71
C LYS A 138 8.18 1.46 -17.04
N GLU A 139 7.10 2.21 -16.85
CA GLU A 139 5.89 1.67 -16.25
C GLU A 139 5.14 0.77 -17.25
N TYR A 140 5.11 1.12 -18.55
CA TYR A 140 4.55 0.19 -19.55
C TYR A 140 5.37 -1.09 -19.67
N GLU A 141 6.69 -1.08 -19.47
CA GLU A 141 7.52 -2.29 -19.59
C GLU A 141 7.14 -3.33 -18.53
N VAL A 142 6.80 -2.89 -17.32
CA VAL A 142 6.37 -3.77 -16.23
C VAL A 142 4.98 -4.36 -16.48
N TYR A 143 4.07 -3.58 -17.09
CA TYR A 143 2.72 -4.03 -17.44
C TYR A 143 2.60 -4.62 -18.86
N SER A 144 3.70 -4.68 -19.61
CA SER A 144 3.76 -5.28 -20.93
C SER A 144 3.89 -6.79 -20.80
N ILE A 145 2.75 -7.48 -20.89
CA ILE A 145 2.74 -8.93 -20.91
C ILE A 145 3.35 -9.37 -22.26
N PRO A 146 4.48 -10.11 -22.25
CA PRO A 146 5.06 -10.59 -23.50
C PRO A 146 4.01 -11.36 -24.30
N TYR A 147 4.01 -11.16 -25.61
CA TYR A 147 3.04 -11.69 -26.59
C TYR A 147 1.63 -11.09 -26.59
N ILE A 148 1.07 -10.60 -25.48
CA ILE A 148 -0.35 -10.18 -25.42
C ILE A 148 -0.52 -8.69 -25.78
N THR A 149 0.37 -7.83 -25.29
CA THR A 149 0.35 -6.38 -25.55
C THR A 149 0.22 -5.99 -27.04
N PRO A 150 0.95 -6.60 -28.00
CA PRO A 150 0.84 -6.23 -29.42
C PRO A 150 -0.50 -6.62 -30.08
N TYR A 151 -1.30 -7.50 -29.48
CA TYR A 151 -2.66 -7.79 -29.94
C TYR A 151 -3.69 -6.85 -29.30
N LEU A 152 -3.48 -6.45 -28.05
CA LEU A 152 -4.35 -5.52 -27.32
C LEU A 152 -4.28 -4.11 -27.90
N GLU A 153 -3.12 -3.66 -28.33
CA GLU A 153 -2.93 -2.35 -28.98
C GLU A 153 -3.65 -2.23 -30.34
N LYS A 154 -3.92 -3.35 -31.01
CA LYS A 154 -4.65 -3.37 -32.28
C LYS A 154 -6.15 -3.14 -32.12
N ILE A 155 -6.70 -3.34 -30.92
CA ILE A 155 -8.13 -3.24 -30.67
C ILE A 155 -8.50 -1.79 -30.29
N PRO A 156 -9.34 -1.09 -31.07
CA PRO A 156 -9.60 0.34 -30.88
C PRO A 156 -10.41 0.66 -29.60
N CYS A 157 -11.16 -0.30 -29.04
CA CYS A 157 -11.87 -0.09 -27.78
C CYS A 157 -10.95 -0.11 -26.56
N CYS A 158 -9.82 -0.82 -26.67
CA CYS A 158 -8.85 -1.01 -25.59
C CYS A 158 -8.02 0.25 -25.31
N SER A 159 -7.82 1.10 -26.31
CA SER A 159 -7.15 2.39 -26.17
C SER A 159 -7.98 3.44 -25.40
N ASN A 160 -9.27 3.16 -25.17
CA ASN A 160 -10.22 4.10 -24.58
C ASN A 160 -10.56 3.79 -23.10
N ILE A 161 -9.99 2.72 -22.54
CA ILE A 161 -10.22 2.23 -21.17
C ILE A 161 -9.03 2.63 -20.27
N PRO A 162 -9.25 3.34 -19.13
CA PRO A 162 -8.17 3.90 -18.31
C PRO A 162 -7.19 2.90 -17.68
N PHE A 163 -7.61 1.64 -17.52
CA PHE A 163 -6.83 0.60 -16.85
C PHE A 163 -5.93 -0.22 -17.81
N MET A 164 -6.02 0.03 -19.12
CA MET A 164 -5.41 -0.82 -20.13
C MET A 164 -4.05 -0.25 -20.58
N PRO A 165 -3.03 -1.08 -20.84
CA PRO A 165 -1.68 -0.60 -21.22
C PRO A 165 -1.66 0.21 -22.53
N SER A 166 -2.67 0.02 -23.39
CA SER A 166 -2.84 0.75 -24.65
C SER A 166 -3.55 2.12 -24.51
N PHE A 167 -3.85 2.57 -23.28
CA PHE A 167 -4.64 3.77 -23.04
C PHE A 167 -3.90 5.04 -23.48
N ASP A 168 -4.51 5.79 -24.40
CA ASP A 168 -3.96 7.03 -24.92
C ASP A 168 -4.88 8.21 -24.53
N SER A 169 -4.51 8.89 -23.44
CA SER A 169 -5.26 10.04 -22.93
C SER A 169 -5.23 11.25 -23.90
N GLU A 170 -4.19 11.36 -24.72
CA GLU A 170 -4.03 12.44 -25.70
C GLU A 170 -5.04 12.26 -26.84
N ARG A 171 -5.24 11.02 -27.31
CA ARG A 171 -6.20 10.69 -28.36
C ARG A 171 -7.64 11.06 -27.97
N ILE A 172 -8.03 10.85 -26.71
CA ILE A 172 -9.36 11.22 -26.18
C ILE A 172 -9.49 12.75 -26.06
N LYS A 173 -8.46 13.42 -25.53
CA LYS A 173 -8.43 14.90 -25.46
C LYS A 173 -8.57 15.51 -26.85
N CYS A 174 -7.83 15.02 -27.85
CA CYS A 174 -7.94 15.44 -29.26
C CYS A 174 -9.32 15.16 -29.86
N ARG A 175 -9.91 13.98 -29.62
CA ARG A 175 -11.26 13.64 -30.11
C ARG A 175 -12.33 14.58 -29.57
N ASN A 176 -12.24 14.93 -28.29
CA ASN A 176 -13.17 15.87 -27.64
C ASN A 176 -12.94 17.33 -28.10
N LYS A 177 -11.68 17.74 -28.32
CA LYS A 177 -11.33 19.03 -28.90
C LYS A 177 -11.86 19.18 -30.34
N CYS A 178 -11.67 18.16 -31.18
CA CYS A 178 -12.19 18.14 -32.56
C CYS A 178 -13.72 18.12 -32.61
N LYS A 179 -14.41 17.38 -31.72
CA LYS A 179 -15.87 17.44 -31.58
C LYS A 179 -16.38 18.83 -31.15
N CYS A 180 -15.72 19.46 -30.17
CA CYS A 180 -16.05 20.83 -29.76
C CYS A 180 -15.83 21.85 -30.88
N ARG A 181 -14.75 21.70 -31.68
CA ARG A 181 -14.44 22.60 -32.80
C ARG A 181 -15.45 22.46 -33.95
N ARG A 182 -15.92 21.24 -34.22
CA ARG A 182 -16.93 20.96 -35.26
C ARG A 182 -18.33 21.45 -34.88
N SER A 183 -18.69 21.40 -33.60
CA SER A 183 -19.97 21.95 -33.10
C SER A 183 -20.04 23.48 -33.12
N LYS A 184 -18.90 24.17 -33.08
CA LYS A 184 -18.82 25.64 -33.16
C LYS A 184 -18.82 26.19 -34.59
N MET A 185 -18.76 25.34 -35.61
CA MET A 185 -18.66 25.74 -37.03
C MET A 185 -19.97 25.49 -37.81
N VAL A 186 -21.03 25.02 -37.15
CA VAL A 186 -22.36 24.70 -37.74
C VAL A 186 -23.45 25.63 -37.16
N VAL A 187 -23.07 26.84 -36.74
CA VAL A 187 -24.00 27.93 -36.37
C VAL A 187 -23.69 29.13 -37.23
#